data_AF-A0A0F9AQP3-F1
#
_entry.id   AF-A0A0F9AQP3-F1
#
_cell.length_a   1.000
_cell.length_b   1.000
_cell.length_c   1.000
_cell.angle_alpha   90.00
_cell.angle_beta   90.00
_cell.angle_gamma   90.00
#
_symmetry.space_group_name_H-M   'P 1'
#
loop_
_entity.id
_entity.type
_entity.pdbx_description
1 polymer ?
#
loop_
_entity_poly.entity_id
_entity_poly.type
_entity_poly.pdbx_seq_one_letter_code
_entity_poly.pdbx_strand_id
1 'polypeptide(L)'
;MSRKRRPDLTEKMKDSVVQDYLQGDKTIVIQMEYKICPAVMYRILDSRQVSLRKGEMKPKTETKGTASEQLRCGLELLKNDVITAF
;
A
#
# COMPACT_ATOMS: atom_id res chain seq x y z
N MET A 1 3.71 25.45 -24.36
CA MET A 1 3.33 24.44 -23.36
C MET A 1 4.59 23.78 -22.81
N SER A 2 5.12 24.24 -21.68
CA SER A 2 6.30 23.62 -21.06
C SER A 2 5.90 22.22 -20.55
N ARG A 3 6.50 21.16 -21.09
CA ARG A 3 6.27 19.79 -20.61
C ARG A 3 6.88 19.73 -19.21
N LYS A 4 6.06 19.86 -18.15
CA LYS A 4 6.50 19.60 -16.78
C LYS A 4 7.15 18.22 -16.77
N ARG A 5 8.47 18.18 -16.56
CA ARG A 5 9.21 16.92 -16.43
C ARG A 5 8.59 16.20 -15.23
N ARG A 6 8.06 15.00 -15.45
CA ARG A 6 7.54 14.18 -14.35
C ARG A 6 8.72 13.90 -13.41
N PRO A 7 8.50 13.91 -12.09
CA PRO A 7 9.54 13.48 -11.17
C PRO A 7 9.95 12.06 -11.53
N ASP A 8 11.24 11.86 -11.82
CA ASP A 8 11.77 10.53 -12.09
C ASP A 8 11.73 9.73 -10.79
N LEU A 9 11.05 8.57 -10.82
CA LEU A 9 11.13 7.63 -9.71
C LEU A 9 12.56 7.10 -9.61
N THR A 10 13.07 7.06 -8.38
CA THR A 10 14.35 6.40 -8.10
C THR A 10 14.23 4.89 -8.36
N GLU A 11 15.35 4.25 -8.69
CA GLU A 11 15.37 2.80 -8.94
C GLU A 11 14.84 2.00 -7.73
N LYS A 12 15.15 2.43 -6.50
CA LYS A 12 14.62 1.81 -5.28
C LYS A 12 13.10 1.84 -5.21
N MET A 13 12.47 2.95 -5.60
CA MET A 13 11.01 3.04 -5.61
C MET A 13 10.40 2.12 -6.68
N LYS A 14 11.07 1.99 -7.84
CA LYS A 14 10.64 1.06 -8.88
C LYS A 14 10.71 -0.39 -8.40
N ASP A 15 11.73 -0.74 -7.64
CA ASP A 15 11.86 -2.06 -7.01
C ASP A 15 10.69 -2.35 -6.06
N SER A 16 10.36 -1.40 -5.19
CA SER A 16 9.23 -1.54 -4.25
C SER A 16 7.89 -1.69 -4.97
N VAL A 17 7.63 -0.90 -6.02
CA VAL A 17 6.43 -1.04 -6.86
C VAL A 17 6.28 -2.46 -7.43
N VAL A 18 7.39 -3.07 -7.85
CA VAL A 18 7.38 -4.44 -8.38
C VAL A 18 7.14 -5.46 -7.26
N GLN A 19 7.77 -5.29 -6.10
CA GLN A 19 7.58 -6.17 -4.96
C GLN A 19 6.11 -6.21 -4.51
N ASP A 20 5.48 -5.05 -4.33
CA ASP A 20 4.08 -4.96 -3.94
C ASP A 20 3.16 -5.57 -5.01
N TYR A 21 3.51 -5.37 -6.29
CA TYR A 21 2.79 -6.03 -7.39
C TYR A 21 2.91 -7.56 -7.34
N LEU A 22 4.08 -8.10 -7.01
CA LEU A 22 4.28 -9.55 -6.92
C LEU A 22 3.65 -10.14 -5.65
N GLN A 23 3.57 -9.37 -4.57
CA GLN A 23 2.89 -9.74 -3.32
C GLN A 23 1.38 -9.92 -3.51
N GLY A 24 0.82 -9.31 -4.55
CA GLY A 24 -0.58 -9.47 -4.91
C GLY A 24 -1.41 -8.22 -4.69
N ASP A 25 -0.81 -7.10 -4.30
CA ASP A 25 -1.55 -5.87 -4.03
C ASP A 25 -2.25 -5.35 -5.29
N LYS A 26 -3.38 -4.68 -5.07
CA LYS A 26 -4.17 -4.15 -6.19
C LYS A 26 -3.38 -3.02 -6.84
N THR A 27 -3.37 -3.01 -8.17
CA THR A 27 -2.66 -1.98 -8.96
C THR A 27 -3.08 -0.56 -8.58
N ILE A 28 -4.36 -0.34 -8.27
CA ILE A 28 -4.86 0.97 -7.83
C ILE A 28 -4.27 1.41 -6.49
N VAL A 29 -4.05 0.48 -5.54
CA VAL A 29 -3.48 0.79 -4.23
C VAL A 29 -2.01 1.20 -4.40
N ILE A 30 -1.25 0.40 -5.16
CA ILE A 30 0.15 0.70 -5.49
C ILE A 30 0.26 2.07 -6.21
N GLN A 31 -0.63 2.34 -7.17
CA GLN A 31 -0.62 3.64 -7.87
C GLN A 31 -0.84 4.83 -6.94
N MET A 32 -1.73 4.70 -5.95
CA MET A 32 -2.00 5.76 -4.98
C MET A 32 -0.83 5.94 -4.00
N GLU A 33 -0.25 4.84 -3.51
CA GLU A 33 0.85 4.85 -2.55
C GLU A 33 2.10 5.52 -3.12
N TYR A 34 2.53 5.11 -4.33
CA TYR A 34 3.72 5.66 -4.99
C TYR A 34 3.41 6.91 -5.82
N LYS A 35 2.16 7.38 -5.84
CA LYS A 35 1.68 8.54 -6.62
C LYS A 35 2.07 8.46 -8.10
N ILE A 36 1.93 7.26 -8.68
CA ILE A 36 2.26 6.99 -10.08
C ILE A 36 1.02 6.78 -10.93
N CYS A 37 1.07 7.21 -12.18
CA CYS A 37 -0.01 6.93 -13.13
C CYS A 37 0.09 5.49 -13.68
N PRO A 38 -1.03 4.92 -14.17
CA PRO A 38 -1.05 3.56 -14.71
C PRO A 38 0.04 3.30 -15.76
N ALA A 39 0.27 4.27 -16.66
CA ALA A 39 1.28 4.15 -17.71
C ALA A 39 2.72 4.03 -17.15
N VAL A 40 3.03 4.71 -16.05
CA VAL A 40 4.33 4.59 -15.37
C VAL A 40 4.45 3.23 -14.71
N MET A 41 3.39 2.78 -14.03
CA MET A 41 3.35 1.45 -13.43
C MET A 41 3.62 0.35 -14.48
N TYR A 42 2.92 0.38 -15.62
CA TYR A 42 3.14 -0.62 -16.68
C TYR A 42 4.56 -0.59 -17.24
N ARG A 43 5.15 0.60 -17.42
CA ARG A 43 6.56 0.72 -17.87
C ARG A 43 7.54 0.13 -16.86
N ILE A 44 7.28 0.31 -15.56
CA ILE A 44 8.10 -0.28 -14.50
C ILE A 44 8.02 -1.80 -14.57
N LEU A 45 6.81 -2.36 -14.65
CA LEU A 45 6.61 -3.81 -14.74
C LEU A 45 7.27 -4.41 -15.99
N ASP A 46 7.10 -3.75 -17.14
CA ASP A 46 7.71 -4.16 -18.42
C ASP A 46 9.23 -4.11 -18.37
N SER A 47 9.81 -3.04 -17.81
CA SER A 47 11.27 -2.91 -17.67
C SER A 47 11.91 -4.00 -16.80
N ARG A 48 11.13 -4.61 -15.92
CA ARG A 48 11.53 -5.72 -15.05
C ARG A 48 10.99 -7.07 -15.51
N GLN A 49 10.44 -7.13 -16.72
CA GLN A 49 9.90 -8.35 -17.36
C GLN A 49 8.83 -9.06 -16.50
N VAL A 50 8.05 -8.29 -15.74
CA VAL A 50 6.98 -8.83 -14.89
C VAL A 50 5.73 -9.04 -15.74
N SER A 51 5.27 -10.30 -15.79
CA SER A 51 4.04 -10.64 -16.52
C SER A 51 2.81 -10.03 -15.86
N LEU A 52 1.91 -9.51 -16.69
CA LEU A 52 0.62 -9.00 -16.21
C LEU A 52 -0.21 -10.14 -15.65
N ARG A 53 -0.76 -9.93 -14.45
CA ARG A 53 -1.72 -10.83 -13.83
C ARG A 53 -2.93 -10.96 -14.75
N LYS A 54 -3.19 -12.18 -15.22
CA LYS A 54 -4.48 -12.56 -15.81
C LYS A 54 -5.53 -12.32 -14.73
N GLY A 55 -6.69 -11.77 -15.09
CA GLY A 55 -7.70 -11.21 -14.19
C GLY A 55 -8.39 -12.20 -13.24
N GLU A 56 -7.63 -13.04 -12.55
CA GLU A 56 -8.08 -13.86 -11.45
C GLU A 56 -8.05 -12.97 -10.20
N MET A 57 -9.21 -12.40 -9.86
CA MET A 57 -9.42 -11.80 -8.54
C MET A 57 -9.23 -12.90 -7.50
N LYS A 58 -8.01 -13.05 -6.96
CA LYS A 58 -7.84 -13.84 -5.75
C LYS A 58 -8.64 -13.15 -4.64
N PRO A 59 -9.57 -13.84 -3.98
CA PRO A 59 -10.29 -13.27 -2.86
C PRO A 59 -9.26 -12.87 -1.81
N LYS A 60 -9.44 -11.66 -1.24
CA LYS A 60 -8.56 -11.11 -0.21
C LYS A 60 -8.31 -12.20 0.84
N THR A 61 -7.07 -12.65 0.96
CA THR A 61 -6.62 -13.16 2.25
C THR A 61 -6.54 -11.93 3.12
N GLU A 62 -7.60 -11.69 3.90
CA GLU A 62 -7.52 -10.76 5.02
C GLU A 62 -6.26 -11.12 5.78
N THR A 63 -5.30 -10.21 5.81
CA THR A 63 -4.29 -10.21 6.85
C THR A 63 -5.09 -10.24 8.15
N LYS A 64 -5.16 -11.41 8.78
CA LYS A 64 -5.57 -11.54 10.18
C LYS A 64 -4.50 -10.82 10.99
N GLY A 65 -4.48 -9.49 10.90
CA GLY A 65 -3.99 -8.64 11.96
C GLY A 65 -4.86 -9.01 13.14
N THR A 66 -4.29 -9.82 14.02
CA THR A 66 -4.88 -10.23 15.28
C THR A 66 -5.55 -9.01 15.92
N ALA A 67 -6.88 -9.04 15.97
CA ALA A 67 -7.74 -8.00 16.56
C ALA A 67 -7.46 -7.76 18.07
N SER A 68 -6.45 -8.42 18.64
CA SER A 68 -6.06 -8.34 20.04
C SER A 68 -5.18 -7.13 20.40
N GLU A 69 -4.61 -6.41 19.43
CA GLU A 69 -3.69 -5.29 19.74
C GLU A 69 -4.36 -3.91 19.69
N GLN A 70 -5.39 -3.72 18.86
CA GLN A 70 -6.13 -2.45 18.79
C GLN A 70 -7.08 -2.21 19.97
N LEU A 71 -7.45 -3.25 20.73
CA LEU A 71 -8.29 -3.11 21.94
C LEU A 71 -7.49 -2.73 23.19
N ARG A 72 -6.15 -2.78 23.18
CA ARG A 72 -5.35 -2.36 24.34
C ARG A 72 -5.20 -0.83 24.45
N CYS A 73 -5.11 -0.12 23.33
CA CYS A 73 -5.00 1.35 23.35
C CYS A 73 -6.30 2.05 23.79
N GLY A 74 -7.48 1.44 23.59
CA GLY A 74 -8.75 2.04 24.00
C GLY A 74 -9.10 1.87 25.48
N LEU A 75 -8.53 0.88 26.17
CA LEU A 75 -8.90 0.52 27.55
C LEU A 75 -8.04 1.21 28.62
N GLU A 76 -6.85 1.73 28.27
CA GLU A 76 -6.03 2.51 29.22
C GLU A 76 -6.50 3.96 29.38
N LEU A 77 -7.16 4.55 28.37
CA LEU A 77 -7.70 5.91 28.48
C LEU A 77 -8.92 6.01 29.41
N LEU A 78 -9.73 4.95 29.50
CA LEU A 78 -10.92 4.93 30.38
C LEU A 78 -10.61 4.68 31.86
N LYS A 79 -9.40 4.22 32.20
CA LYS A 79 -9.01 3.97 33.59
C LYS A 79 -8.48 5.22 34.31
N ASN A 80 -8.13 6.27 33.57
CA ASN A 80 -7.57 7.49 34.14
C ASN A 80 -8.61 8.59 34.43
N ASP A 81 -9.82 8.49 33.87
CA ASP A 81 -10.87 9.52 34.06
C ASP A 81 -11.91 9.15 35.14
N VAL A 82 -11.95 7.90 35.62
CA VAL A 82 -12.96 7.46 36.62
C VAL A 82 -12.44 7.45 38.06
N ILE A 83 -11.15 7.74 38.29
CA ILE A 83 -10.56 7.85 39.64
C ILE A 83 -10.06 9.26 39.90
N THR A 84 -10.94 10.27 39.80
CA THR A 84 -10.82 11.54 40.55
C THR A 84 -12.16 12.30 40.56
N ALA A 85 -13.22 11.66 41.00
CA ALA A 85 -14.44 12.38 41.40
C ALA A 85 -15.14 11.64 42.55
N PHE A 86 -14.81 12.13 43.75
CA PHE A 86 -15.43 11.86 45.06
C PHE A 86 -15.23 10.50 45.72
#